data_AF-A0A292SNY5-F1
#
_entry.id   AF-A0A292SNY5-F1
#
_cell.length_a   1.000
_cell.length_b   1.000
_cell.length_c   1.000
_cell.angle_alpha   90.00
_cell.angle_beta   90.00
_cell.angle_gamma   90.00
#
_symmetry.space_group_name_H-M   'P 1'
#
loop_
_entity.id
_entity.type
_entity.pdbx_description
1 polymer ?
#
loop_
_entity_poly.entity_id
_entity_poly.type
_entity_poly.pdbx_seq_one_letter_code
_entity_poly.pdbx_strand_id
1 'polypeptide(L)'
;MLTINPVINSSYYNKHKACAENKQTFTGRLPDRVFSEIRDIPKLGCAFCECDMLTNEQVKVFLKSFVASAKNALNNKALEPFVNTEAYNIVKELSGKYPGKSVHEVLSIPENTQIIKKLTPHQQLDVTRIALASDKVSVKAPKVMQKLDKYFENFSDETKQVINLMEIYSIKYPQNTFAEIFNKPEVVKYHSKLYELYINQNSLQKRNIFKQLRDLSPELSAKDIKALQNTNSNVLSILNNEYCKPHIKKLLVEDMYKNFASQSSNKDIEPKIMNIIKELPYSVSPEDKFVNDCVKNKSTDIDIISQIVKELQATWEHAKAKSNGGSNSIDNLLVLCSKCNAERANLPYPFLMRIHPNIKENVQKQINKIISYLIHGKLKGHEDYPIGIKKTMLTETNNMINLDISKYLKIREERAAKQLEKAQAALLGDEIKCNNAGAEIAEIDSKLDELMSQLRKLKKQRHIIEKHFEESTASKEVNETDVKKSSELLDKIKQLIENDKFINKIFKS
;
A
#
# COMPACT_ATOMS: atom_id res chain seq x y z
N MET A 1 37.56 -23.52 32.94
CA MET A 1 37.06 -24.63 32.11
C MET A 1 35.65 -24.96 32.56
N LEU A 2 34.64 -24.57 31.79
CA LEU A 2 33.26 -25.03 31.97
C LEU A 2 32.75 -25.37 30.56
N THR A 3 32.83 -26.64 30.24
CA THR A 3 32.26 -27.28 29.06
C THR A 3 30.74 -27.28 29.20
N ILE A 4 30.09 -26.28 28.62
CA ILE A 4 28.64 -26.33 28.38
C ILE A 4 28.48 -27.12 27.08
N ASN A 5 28.01 -28.37 27.20
CA ASN A 5 27.58 -29.19 26.07
C ASN A 5 26.56 -28.41 25.22
N PRO A 6 26.72 -28.29 23.89
CA PRO A 6 25.84 -27.48 23.05
C PRO A 6 24.57 -28.23 22.63
N VAL A 7 24.14 -29.26 23.36
CA VAL A 7 22.88 -29.97 23.11
C VAL A 7 21.88 -29.61 24.20
N ILE A 8 21.53 -28.32 24.30
CA ILE A 8 20.25 -27.94 24.89
C ILE A 8 19.25 -28.05 23.75
N ASN A 9 18.55 -29.20 23.68
CA ASN A 9 17.33 -29.32 22.90
C ASN A 9 16.38 -28.21 23.35
N SER A 10 16.34 -27.10 22.60
CA SER A 10 15.38 -26.01 22.85
C SER A 10 13.98 -26.60 22.86
N SER A 11 13.22 -26.27 23.91
CA SER A 11 11.84 -26.74 24.06
C SER A 11 10.95 -26.26 22.92
N TYR A 12 11.29 -25.13 22.31
CA TYR A 12 10.64 -24.55 21.13
C TYR A 12 10.76 -25.43 19.88
N TYR A 13 11.96 -25.92 19.56
CA TYR A 13 12.19 -26.75 18.37
C TYR A 13 11.40 -28.06 18.44
N ASN A 14 11.28 -28.65 19.64
CA ASN A 14 10.49 -29.85 19.86
C ASN A 14 8.98 -29.58 19.86
N LYS A 15 8.53 -28.39 20.29
CA LYS A 15 7.11 -28.01 20.32
C LYS A 15 6.52 -27.85 18.91
N HIS A 16 7.31 -27.43 17.93
CA HIS A 16 6.82 -27.15 16.57
C HIS A 16 7.16 -28.20 15.52
N LYS A 17 7.75 -29.34 15.90
CA LYS A 17 8.09 -30.44 14.99
C LYS A 17 6.87 -31.17 14.38
N ALA A 18 5.65 -30.78 14.74
CA ALA A 18 4.40 -31.39 14.30
C ALA A 18 3.33 -30.34 13.98
N CYS A 19 3.52 -29.54 12.94
CA CYS A 19 2.43 -28.73 12.39
C CYS A 19 2.66 -28.33 10.93
N ALA A 20 2.66 -29.30 10.02
CA ALA A 20 2.51 -29.03 8.60
C ALA A 20 1.38 -29.91 8.07
N GLU A 21 0.23 -29.26 7.83
CA GLU A 21 -0.84 -29.64 6.89
C GLU A 21 -2.17 -28.99 7.34
N ASN A 22 -2.28 -27.66 7.18
CA ASN A 22 -3.60 -27.03 7.13
C ASN A 22 -3.97 -26.82 5.67
N LYS A 23 -4.64 -27.82 5.08
CA LYS A 23 -5.32 -27.71 3.80
C LYS A 23 -6.40 -26.62 3.92
N GLN A 24 -6.19 -25.46 3.29
CA GLN A 24 -7.21 -24.42 3.26
C GLN A 24 -8.33 -24.77 2.27
N THR A 25 -9.57 -24.78 2.77
CA THR A 25 -10.80 -24.86 1.99
C THR A 25 -11.25 -23.45 1.56
N PHE A 26 -11.54 -23.27 0.26
CA PHE A 26 -11.99 -22.02 -0.37
C PHE A 26 -13.49 -21.71 -0.13
N THR A 27 -13.98 -21.82 1.09
CA THR A 27 -15.42 -21.67 1.41
C THR A 27 -15.76 -20.52 2.36
N GLY A 28 -14.80 -19.67 2.73
CA GLY A 28 -15.05 -18.48 3.55
C GLY A 28 -15.65 -17.32 2.75
N ARG A 29 -16.69 -16.67 3.30
CA ARG A 29 -17.21 -15.38 2.79
C ARG A 29 -16.06 -14.35 2.75
N LEU A 30 -15.92 -13.65 1.63
CA LEU A 30 -14.92 -12.58 1.50
C LEU A 30 -15.20 -11.46 2.51
N PRO A 31 -14.16 -10.75 3.01
CA PRO A 31 -14.36 -9.62 3.89
C PRO A 31 -15.28 -8.56 3.26
N ASP A 32 -16.07 -7.88 4.09
CA ASP A 32 -16.95 -6.82 3.59
C ASP A 32 -16.17 -5.58 3.12
N ARG A 33 -14.98 -5.36 3.68
CA ARG A 33 -14.06 -4.27 3.31
C ARG A 33 -13.61 -4.36 1.86
N VAL A 34 -13.52 -3.19 1.20
CA VAL A 34 -12.89 -3.01 -0.11
C VAL A 34 -11.42 -2.60 0.09
N PHE A 35 -10.54 -3.19 -0.70
CA PHE A 35 -9.10 -2.96 -0.67
C PHE A 35 -8.67 -2.13 -1.88
N SER A 36 -7.72 -1.22 -1.66
CA SER A 36 -7.05 -0.43 -2.70
C SER A 36 -5.71 -1.02 -3.12
N GLU A 37 -5.13 -1.90 -2.31
CA GLU A 37 -3.79 -2.47 -2.48
C GLU A 37 -3.87 -3.99 -2.44
N ILE A 38 -3.22 -4.65 -3.40
CA ILE A 38 -3.17 -6.12 -3.48
C ILE A 38 -2.48 -6.71 -2.24
N ARG A 39 -1.42 -6.08 -1.74
CA ARG A 39 -0.67 -6.55 -0.55
C ARG A 39 -1.48 -6.54 0.74
N ASP A 40 -2.57 -5.79 0.77
CA ASP A 40 -3.46 -5.71 1.93
C ASP A 40 -4.54 -6.80 1.92
N ILE A 41 -4.61 -7.61 0.86
CA ILE A 41 -5.53 -8.75 0.78
C ILE A 41 -5.19 -9.74 1.92
N PRO A 42 -6.16 -10.07 2.80
CA PRO A 42 -5.89 -10.90 3.95
C PRO A 42 -5.54 -12.34 3.55
N LYS A 43 -4.54 -12.90 4.23
CA LYS A 43 -4.00 -14.26 3.98
C LYS A 43 -3.55 -14.46 2.54
N LEU A 44 -3.14 -13.40 1.83
CA LEU A 44 -2.48 -13.57 0.54
C LEU A 44 -1.15 -14.28 0.81
N GLY A 45 -0.96 -15.46 0.24
CA GLY A 45 0.28 -16.24 0.42
C GLY A 45 1.42 -15.68 -0.42
N CYS A 46 2.65 -15.84 0.05
CA CYS A 46 3.85 -15.46 -0.70
C CYS A 46 3.92 -16.21 -2.03
N ALA A 47 4.22 -15.51 -3.13
CA ALA A 47 4.28 -16.16 -4.44
C ALA A 47 5.43 -17.19 -4.57
N PHE A 48 6.41 -17.19 -3.66
CA PHE A 48 7.52 -18.15 -3.66
C PHE A 48 7.31 -19.30 -2.68
N CYS A 49 7.08 -18.98 -1.41
CA CYS A 49 7.05 -19.99 -0.34
C CYS A 49 5.65 -20.30 0.20
N GLU A 50 4.58 -19.73 -0.37
CA GLU A 50 3.17 -19.86 0.05
C GLU A 50 2.85 -19.38 1.48
N CYS A 51 3.85 -19.10 2.30
CA CYS A 51 3.68 -18.68 3.69
C CYS A 51 2.76 -17.46 3.80
N ASP A 52 1.95 -17.44 4.85
CA ASP A 52 1.14 -16.29 5.22
C ASP A 52 2.02 -15.08 5.51
N MET A 53 1.63 -13.93 4.96
CA MET A 53 2.34 -12.66 5.11
C MET A 53 1.55 -11.70 5.99
N LEU A 54 2.28 -10.85 6.72
CA LEU A 54 1.70 -9.73 7.44
C LEU A 54 1.64 -8.50 6.53
N THR A 55 0.47 -7.88 6.43
CA THR A 55 0.34 -6.57 5.76
C THR A 55 1.12 -5.50 6.52
N ASN A 56 1.35 -4.33 5.88
CA ASN A 56 2.04 -3.22 6.54
C ASN A 56 1.36 -2.79 7.84
N GLU A 57 0.03 -2.74 7.84
CA GLU A 57 -0.75 -2.40 9.03
C GLU A 57 -0.69 -3.50 10.08
N GLN A 58 -0.73 -4.78 9.68
CA GLN A 58 -0.57 -5.89 10.62
C GLN A 58 0.81 -5.89 11.28
N VAL A 59 1.88 -5.60 10.54
CA VAL A 59 3.23 -5.45 11.11
C VAL A 59 3.27 -4.31 12.13
N LYS A 60 2.70 -3.13 11.81
CA LYS A 60 2.64 -2.00 12.75
C LYS A 60 1.89 -2.37 14.02
N VAL A 61 0.70 -2.98 13.90
CA VAL A 61 -0.11 -3.41 15.05
C VAL A 61 0.64 -4.47 15.86
N PHE A 62 1.29 -5.42 15.18
CA PHE A 62 2.02 -6.48 15.86
C PHE A 62 3.22 -5.93 16.63
N LEU A 63 4.02 -5.04 16.03
CA LEU A 63 5.13 -4.34 16.70
C LEU A 63 4.66 -3.49 17.88
N LYS A 64 3.58 -2.73 17.73
CA LYS A 64 2.96 -1.98 18.83
C LYS A 64 2.57 -2.88 20.01
N SER A 65 2.16 -4.12 19.72
CA SER A 65 1.82 -5.07 20.78
C SER A 65 3.02 -5.44 21.66
N PHE A 66 4.26 -5.25 21.22
CA PHE A 66 5.45 -5.52 22.02
C PHE A 66 5.85 -4.34 22.91
N VAL A 67 5.31 -3.14 22.68
CA VAL A 67 5.66 -1.95 23.48
C VAL A 67 5.27 -2.17 24.94
N ALA A 68 6.17 -1.81 25.85
CA ALA A 68 5.92 -1.92 27.26
C ALA A 68 4.76 -1.01 27.72
N SER A 69 3.99 -1.49 28.69
CA SER A 69 3.08 -0.62 29.45
C SER A 69 3.86 0.54 30.08
N ALA A 70 3.23 1.70 30.22
CA ALA A 70 3.85 2.93 30.73
C ALA A 70 4.58 2.72 32.07
N LYS A 71 3.96 1.97 33.01
CA LYS A 71 4.59 1.61 34.28
C LYS A 71 5.95 0.92 34.11
N ASN A 72 6.07 0.01 33.15
CA ASN A 72 7.29 -0.75 32.91
C ASN A 72 8.28 0.04 32.05
N ALA A 73 7.79 0.79 31.06
CA ALA A 73 8.62 1.61 30.19
C ALA A 73 9.35 2.72 30.98
N LEU A 74 8.64 3.39 31.90
CA LEU A 74 9.21 4.49 32.70
C LEU A 74 10.31 4.02 33.68
N ASN A 75 10.32 2.75 34.07
CA ASN A 75 11.37 2.17 34.91
C ASN A 75 12.58 1.68 34.11
N ASN A 76 12.59 1.84 32.78
CA ASN A 76 13.69 1.41 31.93
C ASN A 76 14.84 2.43 31.95
N LYS A 77 16.09 1.94 31.88
CA LYS A 77 17.30 2.79 31.84
C LYS A 77 17.31 3.81 30.70
N ALA A 78 16.63 3.53 29.58
CA ALA A 78 16.51 4.47 28.47
C ALA A 78 15.84 5.80 28.87
N LEU A 79 15.11 5.83 29.99
CA LEU A 79 14.40 7.00 30.49
C LEU A 79 15.16 7.71 31.62
N GLU A 80 16.32 7.20 32.04
CA GLU A 80 17.18 7.79 33.07
C GLU A 80 17.46 9.29 32.86
N PRO A 81 17.71 9.79 31.63
CA PRO A 81 17.95 11.23 31.40
C PRO A 81 16.78 12.13 31.80
N PHE A 82 15.56 11.60 31.91
CA PHE A 82 14.35 12.37 32.18
C PHE A 82 13.89 12.26 33.64
N VAL A 83 14.42 11.35 34.45
CA VAL A 83 13.87 11.00 35.77
C VAL A 83 13.71 12.21 36.71
N ASN A 84 14.60 13.20 36.61
CA ASN A 84 14.59 14.39 37.45
C ASN A 84 13.83 15.59 36.84
N THR A 85 13.13 15.38 35.71
CA THR A 85 12.34 16.43 35.04
C THR A 85 10.91 16.47 35.55
N GLU A 86 10.30 17.65 35.57
CA GLU A 86 8.88 17.81 35.88
C GLU A 86 7.99 17.07 34.86
N ALA A 87 8.38 17.08 33.59
CA ALA A 87 7.72 16.33 32.53
C ALA A 87 7.63 14.82 32.85
N TYR A 88 8.72 14.21 33.35
CA TYR A 88 8.72 12.81 33.75
C TYR A 88 7.79 12.52 34.93
N ASN A 89 7.77 13.39 35.94
CA ASN A 89 6.87 13.24 37.07
C ASN A 89 5.39 13.30 36.64
N ILE A 90 5.06 14.22 35.74
CA ILE A 90 3.72 14.32 35.16
C ILE A 90 3.37 13.05 34.40
N VAL A 91 4.24 12.60 33.49
CA VAL A 91 4.01 11.37 32.71
C VAL A 91 3.84 10.16 33.64
N LYS A 92 4.65 10.07 34.71
CA LYS A 92 4.56 9.01 35.72
C LYS A 92 3.25 9.03 36.48
N GLU A 93 2.77 10.19 36.90
CA GLU A 93 1.48 10.35 37.57
C GLU A 93 0.33 9.94 36.66
N LEU A 94 0.31 10.45 35.42
CA LEU A 94 -0.71 10.11 34.42
C LEU A 94 -0.71 8.61 34.11
N SER A 95 0.48 8.00 34.03
CA SER A 95 0.65 6.56 33.80
C SER A 95 0.16 5.71 34.97
N GLY A 96 0.23 6.23 36.20
CA GLY A 96 -0.31 5.58 37.40
C GLY A 96 -1.82 5.33 37.33
N LYS A 97 -2.56 6.20 36.63
CA LYS A 97 -4.01 6.07 36.40
C LYS A 97 -4.35 5.01 35.34
N TYR A 98 -3.39 4.67 34.46
CA TYR A 98 -3.60 3.75 33.34
C TYR A 98 -2.43 2.76 33.18
N PRO A 99 -2.15 1.91 34.20
CA PRO A 99 -0.92 1.13 34.26
C PRO A 99 -0.76 0.08 33.15
N GLY A 100 -1.83 -0.30 32.46
CA GLY A 100 -1.83 -1.27 31.36
C GLY A 100 -1.64 -0.68 29.96
N LYS A 101 -1.71 0.65 29.80
CA LYS A 101 -1.54 1.36 28.52
C LYS A 101 -0.08 1.72 28.27
N SER A 102 0.33 1.92 27.03
CA SER A 102 1.64 2.51 26.70
C SER A 102 1.67 3.99 27.08
N VAL A 103 2.86 4.60 27.17
CA VAL A 103 2.97 6.04 27.43
C VAL A 103 2.23 6.84 26.36
N HIS A 104 2.42 6.51 25.08
CA HIS A 104 1.73 7.19 23.98
C HIS A 104 0.20 7.13 24.10
N GLU A 105 -0.34 5.98 24.48
CA GLU A 105 -1.77 5.79 24.71
C GLU A 105 -2.27 6.59 25.92
N VAL A 106 -1.47 6.71 26.99
CA VAL A 106 -1.77 7.55 28.16
C VAL A 106 -1.85 9.01 27.74
N LEU A 107 -0.88 9.51 26.97
CA LEU A 107 -0.82 10.92 26.58
C LEU A 107 -1.92 11.32 25.59
N SER A 108 -2.38 10.37 24.78
CA SER A 108 -3.44 10.57 23.79
C SER A 108 -4.85 10.63 24.39
N ILE A 109 -5.00 10.41 25.70
CA ILE A 109 -6.27 10.57 26.42
C ILE A 109 -6.64 12.07 26.43
N PRO A 110 -7.87 12.46 26.04
CA PRO A 110 -8.26 13.87 25.89
C PRO A 110 -7.96 14.73 27.12
N GLU A 111 -8.25 14.22 28.32
CA GLU A 111 -8.00 14.92 29.58
C GLU A 111 -6.50 15.14 29.82
N ASN A 112 -5.68 14.14 29.53
CA ASN A 112 -4.23 14.21 29.66
C ASN A 112 -3.61 15.17 28.64
N THR A 113 -4.15 15.20 27.42
CA THR A 113 -3.75 16.15 26.38
C THR A 113 -3.96 17.60 26.84
N GLN A 114 -5.05 17.90 27.55
CA GLN A 114 -5.28 19.24 28.10
C GLN A 114 -4.27 19.60 29.20
N ILE A 115 -3.87 18.64 30.04
CA ILE A 115 -2.84 18.83 31.06
C ILE A 115 -1.50 19.16 30.39
N ILE A 116 -1.11 18.40 29.36
CA ILE A 116 0.16 18.61 28.63
C ILE A 116 0.19 19.98 27.95
N LYS A 117 -0.94 20.44 27.37
CA LYS A 117 -1.03 21.76 26.72
C LYS A 117 -0.79 22.94 27.67
N LYS A 118 -0.97 22.75 28.97
CA LYS A 118 -0.71 23.79 29.99
C LYS A 118 0.76 23.88 30.41
N LEU A 119 1.59 22.92 30.00
CA LEU A 119 3.02 22.91 30.31
C LEU A 119 3.77 23.93 29.47
N THR A 120 4.95 24.33 29.94
CA THR A 120 5.88 25.15 29.16
C THR A 120 6.31 24.41 27.89
N PRO A 121 6.71 25.12 26.81
CA PRO A 121 7.17 24.49 25.58
C PRO A 121 8.31 23.49 25.78
N HIS A 122 9.23 23.78 26.70
CA HIS A 122 10.32 22.86 27.05
C HIS A 122 9.80 21.56 27.67
N GLN A 123 8.88 21.65 28.63
CA GLN A 123 8.28 20.46 29.25
C GLN A 123 7.45 19.66 28.24
N GLN A 124 6.72 20.31 27.32
CA GLN A 124 5.99 19.61 26.24
C GLN A 124 6.94 18.83 25.32
N LEU A 125 8.10 19.42 25.01
CA LEU A 125 9.16 18.75 24.25
C LEU A 125 9.70 17.53 25.02
N ASP A 126 9.94 17.66 26.32
CA ASP A 126 10.40 16.55 27.16
C ASP A 126 9.35 15.43 27.26
N VAL A 127 8.06 15.76 27.41
CA VAL A 127 6.96 14.78 27.35
C VAL A 127 7.00 14.01 26.03
N THR A 128 7.21 14.71 24.91
CA THR A 128 7.33 14.09 23.59
C THR A 128 8.55 13.18 23.48
N ARG A 129 9.70 13.61 24.02
CA ARG A 129 10.94 12.81 24.05
C ARG A 129 10.80 11.56 24.92
N ILE A 130 10.13 11.68 26.07
CA ILE A 130 9.80 10.54 26.94
C ILE A 130 8.92 9.55 26.19
N ALA A 131 7.87 10.02 25.50
CA ALA A 131 7.00 9.16 24.70
C ALA A 131 7.81 8.40 23.62
N LEU A 132 8.62 9.11 22.84
CA LEU A 132 9.46 8.50 21.80
C LEU A 132 10.50 7.52 22.34
N ALA A 133 11.08 7.78 23.51
CA ALA A 133 12.00 6.85 24.16
C ALA A 133 11.27 5.61 24.69
N SER A 134 10.08 5.79 25.27
CA SER A 134 9.26 4.71 25.80
C SER A 134 8.69 3.78 24.72
N ASP A 135 8.37 4.33 23.54
CA ASP A 135 7.90 3.55 22.38
C ASP A 135 8.97 2.60 21.85
N LYS A 136 10.23 2.79 22.22
CA LYS A 136 11.36 1.93 21.86
C LYS A 136 11.63 0.82 22.90
N VAL A 137 10.93 0.84 24.03
CA VAL A 137 11.06 -0.16 25.10
C VAL A 137 9.99 -1.22 24.92
N SER A 138 10.42 -2.49 24.87
CA SER A 138 9.49 -3.61 24.76
C SER A 138 9.12 -4.22 26.12
N VAL A 139 8.09 -5.05 26.13
CA VAL A 139 7.82 -6.00 27.21
C VAL A 139 9.03 -6.90 27.47
N LYS A 140 9.11 -7.50 28.66
CA LYS A 140 10.23 -8.38 29.03
C LYS A 140 10.34 -9.60 28.10
N ALA A 141 11.56 -10.12 27.96
CA ALA A 141 11.92 -11.15 26.98
C ALA A 141 10.97 -12.37 26.94
N PRO A 142 10.52 -12.96 28.06
CA PRO A 142 9.55 -14.07 28.02
C PRO A 142 8.25 -13.73 27.29
N LYS A 143 7.76 -12.49 27.45
CA LYS A 143 6.52 -12.05 26.81
C LYS A 143 6.70 -11.79 25.31
N VAL A 144 7.89 -11.34 24.91
CA VAL A 144 8.26 -11.25 23.49
C VAL A 144 8.23 -12.64 22.85
N MET A 145 8.84 -13.64 23.49
CA MET A 145 8.84 -15.02 22.98
C MET A 145 7.42 -15.58 22.83
N GLN A 146 6.55 -15.43 23.83
CA GLN A 146 5.14 -15.85 23.74
C GLN A 146 4.40 -15.25 22.52
N LYS A 147 4.74 -14.03 22.12
CA LYS A 147 4.13 -13.36 20.97
C LYS A 147 4.70 -13.88 19.64
N LEU A 148 6.02 -14.13 19.59
CA LEU A 148 6.70 -14.68 18.41
C LEU A 148 6.34 -16.15 18.13
N ASP A 149 6.01 -16.93 19.17
CA ASP A 149 5.63 -18.36 19.09
C ASP A 149 4.56 -18.64 18.03
N LYS A 150 3.60 -17.73 17.90
CA LYS A 150 2.47 -17.83 16.95
C LYS A 150 2.90 -17.85 15.49
N TYR A 151 4.09 -17.33 15.18
CA TYR A 151 4.61 -17.19 13.83
C TYR A 151 5.90 -17.98 13.62
N PHE A 152 6.32 -18.78 14.60
CA PHE A 152 7.63 -19.46 14.58
C PHE A 152 7.86 -20.23 13.28
N GLU A 153 6.85 -20.99 12.83
CA GLU A 153 6.96 -21.80 11.62
C GLU A 153 7.08 -20.99 10.32
N ASN A 154 6.69 -19.72 10.33
CA ASN A 154 6.73 -18.87 9.14
C ASN A 154 8.09 -18.19 8.92
N PHE A 155 9.02 -18.26 9.88
CA PHE A 155 10.38 -17.71 9.74
C PHE A 155 11.31 -18.64 8.96
N SER A 156 12.37 -18.09 8.36
CA SER A 156 13.48 -18.86 7.78
C SER A 156 14.25 -19.64 8.85
N ASP A 157 14.98 -20.66 8.44
CA ASP A 157 15.80 -21.47 9.34
C ASP A 157 16.85 -20.64 10.09
N GLU A 158 17.44 -19.63 9.45
CA GLU A 158 18.40 -18.73 10.12
C GLU A 158 17.72 -17.89 11.21
N THR A 159 16.53 -17.37 10.93
CA THR A 159 15.77 -16.61 11.94
C THR A 159 15.22 -17.50 13.04
N LYS A 160 14.83 -18.75 12.74
CA LYS A 160 14.47 -19.74 13.75
C LYS A 160 15.64 -20.02 14.71
N GLN A 161 16.87 -20.10 14.21
CA GLN A 161 18.08 -20.23 15.05
C GLN A 161 18.25 -19.03 15.99
N VAL A 162 18.10 -17.80 15.48
CA VAL A 162 18.12 -16.57 16.29
C VAL A 162 17.02 -16.58 17.37
N ILE A 163 15.79 -16.96 17.01
CA ILE A 163 14.67 -17.05 17.95
C ILE A 163 14.94 -18.10 19.03
N ASN A 164 15.53 -19.24 18.70
CA ASN A 164 15.90 -20.27 19.68
C ASN A 164 16.97 -19.75 20.67
N LEU A 165 17.97 -19.00 20.19
CA LEU A 165 18.93 -18.34 21.09
C LEU A 165 18.20 -17.34 22.02
N MET A 166 17.30 -16.55 21.47
CA MET A 166 16.49 -15.60 22.23
C MET A 166 15.62 -16.29 23.29
N GLU A 167 15.07 -17.47 22.99
CA GLU A 167 14.34 -18.28 23.97
C GLU A 167 15.22 -18.64 25.17
N ILE A 168 16.43 -19.16 24.93
CA ILE A 168 17.40 -19.52 25.98
C ILE A 168 17.67 -18.30 26.87
N TYR A 169 17.88 -17.14 26.27
CA TYR A 169 18.12 -15.90 27.00
C TYR A 169 16.90 -15.39 27.75
N SER A 170 15.70 -15.58 27.22
CA SER A 170 14.46 -15.21 27.91
C SER A 170 14.25 -16.02 29.19
N ILE A 171 14.68 -17.29 29.20
CA ILE A 171 14.64 -18.15 30.38
C ILE A 171 15.73 -17.74 31.39
N LYS A 172 16.95 -17.45 30.90
CA LYS A 172 18.09 -17.08 31.74
C LYS A 172 17.92 -15.70 32.40
N TYR A 173 17.29 -14.75 31.71
CA TYR A 173 17.13 -13.36 32.17
C TYR A 173 15.67 -12.90 32.05
N PRO A 174 14.72 -13.50 32.80
CA PRO A 174 13.29 -13.31 32.59
C PRO A 174 12.79 -11.89 32.90
N GLN A 175 13.55 -11.15 33.72
CA GLN A 175 13.24 -9.77 34.12
C GLN A 175 13.83 -8.71 33.18
N ASN A 176 14.55 -9.13 32.14
CA ASN A 176 15.20 -8.22 31.21
C ASN A 176 14.48 -8.16 29.85
N THR A 177 14.62 -7.03 29.16
CA THR A 177 14.28 -6.92 27.73
C THR A 177 15.44 -7.45 26.87
N PHE A 178 15.25 -7.68 25.58
CA PHE A 178 16.32 -8.23 24.75
C PHE A 178 17.47 -7.25 24.54
N ALA A 179 17.20 -5.95 24.43
CA ALA A 179 18.24 -4.93 24.40
C ALA A 179 19.05 -4.94 25.70
N GLU A 180 18.42 -5.07 26.86
CA GLU A 180 19.12 -5.19 28.15
C GLU A 180 19.97 -6.47 28.20
N ILE A 181 19.48 -7.60 27.68
CA ILE A 181 20.20 -8.87 27.68
C ILE A 181 21.42 -8.83 26.76
N PHE A 182 21.24 -8.38 25.51
CA PHE A 182 22.31 -8.36 24.53
C PHE A 182 23.44 -7.41 24.90
N ASN A 183 23.15 -6.35 25.66
CA ASN A 183 24.16 -5.42 26.18
C ASN A 183 24.81 -5.87 27.50
N LYS A 184 24.47 -7.06 28.04
CA LYS A 184 25.18 -7.58 29.23
C LYS A 184 26.64 -7.90 28.89
N PRO A 185 27.63 -7.51 29.72
CA PRO A 185 29.04 -7.73 29.42
C PRO A 185 29.39 -9.19 29.10
N GLU A 186 28.80 -10.15 29.80
CA GLU A 186 29.03 -11.57 29.58
C GLU A 186 28.44 -12.08 28.25
N VAL A 187 27.31 -11.51 27.81
CA VAL A 187 26.64 -11.88 26.55
C VAL A 187 27.41 -11.30 25.37
N VAL A 188 27.77 -10.02 25.43
CA VAL A 188 28.61 -9.35 24.42
C VAL A 188 29.93 -10.10 24.26
N LYS A 189 30.66 -10.34 25.36
CA LYS A 189 31.96 -11.03 25.32
C LYS A 189 31.86 -12.43 24.71
N TYR A 190 30.80 -13.17 25.01
CA TYR A 190 30.58 -14.52 24.48
C TYR A 190 30.36 -14.50 22.96
N HIS A 191 29.38 -13.72 22.49
CA HIS A 191 29.02 -13.68 21.06
C HIS A 191 30.07 -12.99 20.20
N SER A 192 30.74 -11.94 20.68
CA SER A 192 31.85 -11.32 19.94
C SER A 192 33.00 -12.30 19.74
N LYS A 193 33.37 -13.06 20.78
CA LYS A 193 34.43 -14.08 20.67
C LYS A 193 34.07 -15.19 19.69
N LEU A 194 32.86 -15.74 19.74
CA LEU A 194 32.44 -16.80 18.82
C LEU A 194 32.38 -16.30 17.38
N TYR A 195 31.85 -15.09 17.16
CA TYR A 195 31.79 -14.49 15.84
C TYR A 195 33.18 -14.25 15.23
N GLU A 196 34.13 -13.73 16.01
CA GLU A 196 35.52 -13.56 15.57
C GLU A 196 36.20 -14.89 15.24
N LEU A 197 36.03 -15.91 16.10
CA LEU A 197 36.56 -17.25 15.84
C LEU A 197 36.01 -17.82 14.53
N TYR A 198 34.72 -17.65 14.31
CA TYR A 198 34.03 -18.12 13.11
C TYR A 198 34.54 -17.41 11.85
N ILE A 199 34.68 -16.07 11.87
CA ILE A 199 35.22 -15.30 10.75
C ILE A 199 36.65 -15.75 10.42
N ASN A 200 37.48 -15.94 11.45
CA ASN A 200 38.87 -16.37 11.29
C ASN A 200 38.95 -17.78 10.68
N GLN A 201 38.16 -18.72 11.19
CA GLN A 201 38.07 -20.08 10.66
C GLN A 201 37.62 -20.07 9.19
N ASN A 202 36.57 -19.31 8.85
CA ASN A 202 36.09 -19.17 7.48
C ASN A 202 37.18 -18.58 6.55
N SER A 203 37.93 -17.59 7.01
CA SER A 203 39.01 -16.98 6.23
C SER A 203 40.13 -17.99 5.93
N LEU A 204 40.55 -18.76 6.94
CA LEU A 204 41.56 -19.81 6.79
C LEU A 204 41.09 -20.93 5.86
N GLN A 205 39.84 -21.38 6.02
CA GLN A 205 39.24 -22.40 5.18
C GLN A 205 39.16 -21.95 3.72
N LYS A 206 38.69 -20.73 3.43
CA LYS A 206 38.69 -20.17 2.07
C LYS A 206 40.09 -20.19 1.46
N ARG A 207 41.13 -19.75 2.20
CA ARG A 207 42.52 -19.75 1.70
C ARG A 207 43.00 -21.16 1.35
N ASN A 208 42.73 -22.14 2.22
CA ASN A 208 43.10 -23.54 1.96
C ASN A 208 42.40 -24.08 0.71
N ILE A 209 41.10 -23.84 0.57
CA ILE A 209 40.34 -24.32 -0.60
C ILE A 209 40.84 -23.66 -1.90
N PHE A 210 41.05 -22.35 -1.93
CA PHE A 210 41.60 -21.69 -3.12
C PHE A 210 43.04 -22.12 -3.43
N LYS A 211 43.82 -22.55 -2.43
CA LYS A 211 45.12 -23.19 -2.64
C LYS A 211 44.94 -24.56 -3.31
N GLN A 212 44.08 -25.43 -2.78
CA GLN A 212 43.80 -26.74 -3.38
C GLN A 212 43.34 -26.61 -4.85
N LEU A 213 42.47 -25.65 -5.15
CA LEU A 213 42.04 -25.37 -6.53
C LEU A 213 43.20 -24.93 -7.41
N ARG A 214 44.14 -24.12 -6.89
CA ARG A 214 45.33 -23.71 -7.63
C ARG A 214 46.30 -24.86 -7.86
N ASP A 215 46.38 -25.80 -6.92
CA ASP A 215 47.26 -26.96 -7.01
C ASP A 215 46.83 -27.94 -8.13
N LEU A 216 45.63 -27.76 -8.72
CA LEU A 216 45.20 -28.44 -9.94
C LEU A 216 45.83 -27.88 -11.23
N SER A 217 46.59 -26.77 -11.17
CA SER A 217 47.20 -26.13 -12.35
C SER A 217 48.05 -27.07 -13.22
N PRO A 218 48.82 -28.04 -12.68
CA PRO A 218 49.59 -28.98 -13.51
C PRO A 218 48.73 -29.84 -14.43
N GLU A 219 47.45 -30.03 -14.12
CA GLU A 219 46.50 -30.81 -14.92
C GLU A 219 45.73 -29.97 -15.95
N LEU A 220 46.03 -28.67 -16.04
CA LEU A 220 45.29 -27.69 -16.83
C LEU A 220 46.19 -27.02 -17.87
N SER A 221 45.58 -26.65 -19.01
CA SER A 221 46.25 -25.81 -20.00
C SER A 221 46.44 -24.37 -19.47
N ALA A 222 47.38 -23.61 -20.04
CA ALA A 222 47.59 -22.20 -19.67
C ALA A 222 46.32 -21.34 -19.79
N LYS A 223 45.48 -21.63 -20.81
CA LYS A 223 44.18 -20.98 -20.99
C LYS A 223 43.22 -21.31 -19.85
N ASP A 224 43.15 -22.59 -19.47
CA ASP A 224 42.27 -23.07 -18.40
C ASP A 224 42.72 -22.55 -17.02
N ILE A 225 44.03 -22.45 -16.78
CA ILE A 225 44.57 -21.84 -15.55
C ILE A 225 44.08 -20.39 -15.41
N LYS A 226 44.16 -19.59 -16.49
CA LYS A 226 43.66 -18.20 -16.47
C LYS A 226 42.14 -18.15 -16.26
N ALA A 227 41.39 -19.05 -16.89
CA ALA A 227 39.94 -19.15 -16.70
C ALA A 227 39.56 -19.56 -15.27
N LEU A 228 40.32 -20.47 -14.65
CA LEU A 228 40.14 -20.87 -13.24
C LEU A 228 40.42 -19.71 -12.29
N GLN A 229 41.49 -18.94 -12.53
CA GLN A 229 41.81 -17.75 -11.72
C GLN A 229 40.71 -16.69 -11.79
N ASN A 230 40.16 -16.43 -12.98
CA ASN A 230 39.01 -15.54 -13.16
C ASN A 230 37.77 -16.07 -12.42
N THR A 231 37.51 -17.38 -12.53
CA THR A 231 36.40 -18.04 -11.82
C THR A 231 36.56 -17.91 -10.31
N ASN A 232 37.75 -18.15 -9.76
CA ASN A 232 38.05 -18.00 -8.34
C ASN A 232 37.82 -16.56 -7.85
N SER A 233 38.19 -15.56 -8.66
CA SER A 233 37.99 -14.14 -8.33
C SER A 233 36.50 -13.79 -8.25
N ASN A 234 35.70 -14.29 -9.19
CA ASN A 234 34.24 -14.11 -9.18
C ASN A 234 33.55 -14.90 -8.05
N VAL A 235 34.02 -16.11 -7.75
CA VAL A 235 33.52 -16.89 -6.61
C VAL A 235 33.81 -16.17 -5.30
N LEU A 236 34.98 -15.54 -5.16
CA LEU A 236 35.32 -14.76 -3.98
C LEU A 236 34.36 -13.58 -3.77
N SER A 237 33.92 -12.91 -4.84
CA SER A 237 32.93 -11.83 -4.75
C SER A 237 31.56 -12.34 -4.28
N ILE A 238 31.13 -13.53 -4.75
CA ILE A 238 29.91 -14.19 -4.28
C ILE A 238 30.01 -14.55 -2.79
N LEU A 239 31.11 -15.18 -2.38
CA LEU A 239 31.31 -15.62 -0.98
C LEU A 239 31.34 -14.44 -0.01
N ASN A 240 31.85 -13.29 -0.45
CA ASN A 240 31.95 -12.07 0.35
C ASN A 240 30.69 -11.20 0.29
N ASN A 241 29.72 -11.52 -0.57
CA ASN A 241 28.45 -10.80 -0.59
C ASN A 241 27.61 -11.13 0.65
N GLU A 242 27.44 -10.16 1.56
CA GLU A 242 26.70 -10.34 2.81
C GLU A 242 25.19 -10.46 2.63
N TYR A 243 24.66 -9.99 1.49
CA TYR A 243 23.23 -10.00 1.19
C TYR A 243 22.77 -11.30 0.51
N CYS A 244 23.72 -12.13 0.07
CA CYS A 244 23.43 -13.41 -0.57
C CYS A 244 23.36 -14.53 0.49
N LYS A 245 22.25 -15.28 0.49
CA LYS A 245 22.03 -16.36 1.46
C LYS A 245 22.99 -17.55 1.24
N PRO A 246 23.33 -18.33 2.29
CA PRO A 246 24.32 -19.40 2.18
C PRO A 246 24.02 -20.45 1.11
N HIS A 247 22.78 -20.92 1.00
CA HIS A 247 22.38 -21.90 -0.01
C HIS A 247 22.41 -21.34 -1.44
N ILE A 248 22.09 -20.05 -1.62
CA ILE A 248 22.26 -19.37 -2.92
C ILE A 248 23.74 -19.29 -3.28
N LYS A 249 24.59 -18.86 -2.35
CA LYS A 249 26.04 -18.80 -2.57
C LYS A 249 26.57 -20.14 -3.04
N LYS A 250 26.17 -21.22 -2.37
CA LYS A 250 26.54 -22.58 -2.76
C LYS A 250 26.15 -22.88 -4.21
N LEU A 251 24.88 -22.70 -4.56
CA LEU A 251 24.39 -22.98 -5.92
C LEU A 251 25.08 -22.13 -6.99
N LEU A 252 25.27 -20.83 -6.75
CA LEU A 252 25.97 -19.94 -7.68
C LEU A 252 27.43 -20.38 -7.88
N VAL A 253 28.12 -20.73 -6.80
CA VAL A 253 29.51 -21.19 -6.86
C VAL A 253 29.61 -22.52 -7.62
N GLU A 254 28.71 -23.47 -7.35
CA GLU A 254 28.65 -24.74 -8.09
C GLU A 254 28.41 -24.51 -9.59
N ASP A 255 27.44 -23.67 -9.96
CA ASP A 255 27.15 -23.35 -11.37
C ASP A 255 28.36 -22.68 -12.05
N MET A 256 29.07 -21.78 -11.35
CA MET A 256 30.28 -21.14 -11.89
C MET A 256 31.39 -22.16 -12.18
N TYR A 257 31.65 -23.08 -11.26
CA TYR A 257 32.69 -24.10 -11.48
C TYR A 257 32.28 -25.16 -12.51
N LYS A 258 31.00 -25.52 -12.60
CA LYS A 258 30.49 -26.38 -13.68
C LYS A 258 30.62 -25.73 -15.05
N ASN A 259 30.32 -24.44 -15.15
CA ASN A 259 30.50 -23.68 -16.39
C ASN A 259 31.98 -23.60 -16.79
N PHE A 260 32.88 -23.41 -15.82
CA PHE A 260 34.32 -23.50 -16.07
C PHE A 260 34.71 -24.89 -16.58
N ALA A 261 34.32 -25.96 -15.87
CA ALA A 261 34.74 -27.32 -16.18
C ALA A 261 34.21 -27.80 -17.55
N SER A 262 32.98 -27.42 -17.92
CA SER A 262 32.40 -27.77 -19.23
C SER A 262 33.19 -27.18 -20.41
N GLN A 263 33.82 -26.01 -20.20
CA GLN A 263 34.64 -25.31 -21.20
C GLN A 263 36.12 -25.70 -21.14
N SER A 264 36.56 -26.37 -20.07
CA SER A 264 37.95 -26.81 -19.92
C SER A 264 38.32 -27.88 -20.95
N SER A 265 39.59 -27.88 -21.33
CA SER A 265 40.22 -28.93 -22.13
C SER A 265 40.30 -30.27 -21.39
N ASN A 266 40.43 -30.25 -20.05
CA ASN A 266 40.45 -31.45 -19.23
C ASN A 266 39.04 -31.77 -18.70
N LYS A 267 38.41 -32.82 -19.25
CA LYS A 267 37.04 -33.20 -18.87
C LYS A 267 36.95 -33.90 -17.51
N ASP A 268 38.06 -34.43 -16.99
CA ASP A 268 38.11 -35.12 -15.69
C ASP A 268 38.28 -34.15 -14.51
N ILE A 269 38.34 -32.83 -14.78
CA ILE A 269 38.56 -31.82 -13.73
C ILE A 269 37.30 -31.54 -12.92
N GLU A 270 36.10 -31.73 -13.49
CA GLU A 270 34.85 -31.36 -12.83
C GLU A 270 34.67 -32.07 -11.47
N PRO A 271 34.78 -33.42 -11.36
CA PRO A 271 34.59 -34.09 -10.08
C PRO A 271 35.59 -33.65 -9.02
N LYS A 272 36.84 -33.34 -9.41
CA LYS A 272 37.89 -32.86 -8.49
C LYS A 272 37.54 -31.50 -7.93
N ILE A 273 37.17 -30.54 -8.79
CA ILE A 273 36.75 -29.20 -8.37
C ILE A 273 35.50 -29.29 -7.51
N MET A 274 34.50 -30.04 -7.94
CA MET A 274 33.25 -30.21 -7.20
C MET A 274 33.47 -30.85 -5.83
N ASN A 275 34.48 -31.72 -5.66
CA ASN A 275 34.84 -32.26 -4.36
C ASN A 275 35.48 -31.19 -3.45
N ILE A 276 36.41 -30.41 -3.99
CA ILE A 276 37.11 -29.34 -3.25
C ILE A 276 36.13 -28.25 -2.79
N ILE A 277 35.22 -27.78 -3.65
CA ILE A 277 34.35 -26.64 -3.33
C ILE A 277 33.24 -26.99 -2.34
N LYS A 278 32.91 -28.27 -2.13
CA LYS A 278 31.96 -28.70 -1.09
C LYS A 278 32.38 -28.25 0.31
N GLU A 279 33.68 -28.07 0.51
CA GLU A 279 34.28 -27.62 1.77
C GLU A 279 34.35 -26.09 1.88
N LEU A 280 33.79 -25.31 0.96
CA LEU A 280 33.75 -23.86 1.11
C LEU A 280 32.82 -23.44 2.27
N PRO A 281 33.23 -22.44 3.06
CA PRO A 281 32.36 -21.90 4.11
C PRO A 281 31.34 -20.92 3.51
N TYR A 282 30.09 -21.38 3.40
CA TYR A 282 28.98 -20.59 2.83
C TYR A 282 28.15 -19.82 3.86
N SER A 283 28.12 -20.29 5.11
CA SER A 283 27.31 -19.72 6.17
C SER A 283 28.10 -18.76 7.05
N VAL A 284 27.36 -18.05 7.89
CA VAL A 284 27.85 -17.38 9.09
C VAL A 284 26.94 -17.79 10.24
N SER A 285 27.45 -17.94 11.46
CA SER A 285 26.63 -18.17 12.66
C SER A 285 25.57 -17.06 12.76
N PRO A 286 24.29 -17.32 12.40
CA PRO A 286 23.30 -16.26 12.32
C PRO A 286 23.02 -15.64 13.69
N GLU A 287 23.10 -16.43 14.76
CA GLU A 287 22.81 -16.00 16.12
C GLU A 287 23.91 -15.07 16.65
N ASP A 288 25.17 -15.46 16.50
CA ASP A 288 26.31 -14.63 16.92
C ASP A 288 26.40 -13.34 16.12
N LYS A 289 26.16 -13.42 14.80
CA LYS A 289 26.11 -12.24 13.93
C LYS A 289 24.99 -11.30 14.39
N PHE A 290 23.79 -11.82 14.59
CA PHE A 290 22.62 -11.03 14.98
C PHE A 290 22.84 -10.27 16.29
N VAL A 291 23.35 -10.93 17.34
CA VAL A 291 23.63 -10.28 18.62
C VAL A 291 24.70 -9.19 18.46
N ASN A 292 25.80 -9.48 17.75
CA ASN A 292 26.86 -8.48 17.52
C ASN A 292 26.34 -7.27 16.73
N ASP A 293 25.54 -7.48 15.69
CA ASP A 293 24.94 -6.40 14.91
C ASP A 293 23.99 -5.55 15.77
N CYS A 294 23.18 -6.17 16.62
CA CYS A 294 22.30 -5.45 17.55
C CYS A 294 23.09 -4.56 18.53
N VAL A 295 24.17 -5.10 19.10
CA VAL A 295 25.03 -4.37 20.06
C VAL A 295 25.77 -3.23 19.35
N LYS A 296 26.42 -3.52 18.22
CA LYS A 296 27.18 -2.54 17.42
C LYS A 296 26.30 -1.37 16.97
N ASN A 297 25.08 -1.66 16.52
CA ASN A 297 24.14 -0.65 16.03
C ASN A 297 23.33 0.02 17.16
N LYS A 298 23.59 -0.32 18.43
CA LYS A 298 22.83 0.17 19.60
C LYS A 298 21.32 0.00 19.39
N SER A 299 20.91 -1.14 18.83
CA SER A 299 19.52 -1.43 18.50
C SER A 299 18.65 -1.39 19.75
N THR A 300 17.52 -0.70 19.66
CA THR A 300 16.51 -0.70 20.72
C THR A 300 15.73 -2.02 20.74
N ASP A 301 14.93 -2.24 21.77
CA ASP A 301 14.13 -3.46 21.84
C ASP A 301 13.19 -3.63 20.64
N ILE A 302 12.54 -2.54 20.21
CA ILE A 302 11.66 -2.58 19.05
C ILE A 302 12.45 -2.75 17.75
N ASP A 303 13.68 -2.24 17.64
CA ASP A 303 14.54 -2.50 16.48
C ASP A 303 14.91 -3.99 16.38
N ILE A 304 15.28 -4.61 17.50
CA ILE A 304 15.61 -6.05 17.57
C ILE A 304 14.41 -6.89 17.12
N ILE A 305 13.23 -6.62 17.68
CA ILE A 305 12.00 -7.35 17.32
C ILE A 305 11.61 -7.06 15.87
N SER A 306 11.76 -5.82 15.41
CA SER A 306 11.43 -5.42 14.04
C SER A 306 12.31 -6.12 13.01
N GLN A 307 13.59 -6.35 13.29
CA GLN A 307 14.48 -7.07 12.36
C GLN A 307 13.98 -8.50 12.11
N ILE A 308 13.41 -9.16 13.12
CA ILE A 308 12.83 -10.51 13.01
C ILE A 308 11.48 -10.45 12.29
N VAL A 309 10.55 -9.61 12.79
CA VAL A 309 9.16 -9.56 12.29
C VAL A 309 9.07 -9.11 10.83
N LYS A 310 9.97 -8.23 10.37
CA LYS A 310 10.01 -7.75 8.98
C LYS A 310 10.10 -8.88 7.96
N GLU A 311 10.67 -10.02 8.33
CA GLU A 311 10.77 -11.18 7.46
C GLU A 311 9.40 -11.66 6.94
N LEU A 312 8.37 -11.52 7.76
CA LEU A 312 6.99 -11.93 7.47
C LEU A 312 6.21 -10.86 6.69
N GLN A 313 6.77 -9.67 6.50
CA GLN A 313 6.07 -8.55 5.89
C GLN A 313 5.82 -8.79 4.40
N ALA A 314 4.63 -8.46 3.93
CA ALA A 314 4.28 -8.45 2.51
C ALA A 314 5.00 -7.29 1.79
N THR A 315 5.83 -7.63 0.81
CA THR A 315 6.57 -6.68 -0.03
C THR A 315 6.17 -6.84 -1.49
N TRP A 316 6.45 -5.79 -2.27
CA TRP A 316 6.36 -5.84 -3.72
C TRP A 316 7.68 -6.33 -4.28
N GLU A 317 7.63 -7.40 -5.06
CA GLU A 317 8.75 -7.87 -5.87
C GLU A 317 8.50 -7.54 -7.33
N HIS A 318 9.52 -7.03 -8.01
CA HIS A 318 9.47 -6.84 -9.45
C HIS A 318 9.72 -8.17 -10.17
N ALA A 319 8.75 -8.66 -10.94
CA ALA A 319 8.93 -9.86 -11.74
C ALA A 319 10.11 -9.67 -12.72
N LYS A 320 10.12 -8.56 -13.45
CA LYS A 320 11.31 -8.05 -14.14
C LYS A 320 12.04 -7.09 -13.20
N ALA A 321 13.21 -7.49 -12.72
CA ALA A 321 14.00 -6.67 -11.79
C ALA A 321 14.28 -5.26 -12.35
N LYS A 322 14.23 -4.24 -11.47
CA LYS A 322 14.51 -2.84 -11.85
C LYS A 322 15.91 -2.67 -12.45
N SER A 323 16.91 -3.40 -11.95
CA SER A 323 18.27 -3.42 -12.50
C SER A 323 18.33 -3.85 -13.96
N ASN A 324 17.32 -4.58 -14.44
CA ASN A 324 17.21 -5.09 -15.80
C ASN A 324 16.18 -4.30 -16.62
N GLY A 325 15.82 -3.09 -16.19
CA GLY A 325 14.86 -2.22 -16.87
C GLY A 325 13.39 -2.55 -16.62
N GLY A 326 13.07 -3.21 -15.50
CA GLY A 326 11.68 -3.42 -15.07
C GLY A 326 10.98 -2.13 -14.66
N SER A 327 9.71 -1.98 -15.06
CA SER A 327 8.85 -0.86 -14.67
C SER A 327 8.35 -1.00 -13.22
N ASN A 328 7.99 0.13 -12.59
CA ASN A 328 7.32 0.14 -11.28
C ASN A 328 5.78 -0.02 -11.39
N SER A 329 5.29 -0.45 -12.55
CA SER A 329 3.86 -0.64 -12.79
C SER A 329 3.38 -1.93 -12.12
N ILE A 330 2.13 -1.93 -11.68
CA ILE A 330 1.55 -3.04 -10.91
C ILE A 330 1.59 -4.37 -11.65
N ASP A 331 1.49 -4.36 -12.97
CA ASP A 331 1.62 -5.53 -13.86
C ASP A 331 3.03 -6.16 -13.89
N ASN A 332 4.01 -5.51 -13.28
CA ASN A 332 5.34 -6.06 -13.06
C ASN A 332 5.56 -6.49 -11.60
N LEU A 333 4.53 -6.48 -10.75
CA LEU A 333 4.70 -6.72 -9.32
C LEU A 333 4.01 -8.02 -8.86
N LEU A 334 4.76 -8.82 -8.11
CA LEU A 334 4.27 -9.96 -7.32
C LEU A 334 4.35 -9.63 -5.83
N VAL A 335 3.48 -10.26 -5.03
CA VAL A 335 3.60 -10.13 -3.57
C VAL A 335 4.45 -11.25 -3.02
N LEU A 336 5.57 -10.89 -2.38
CA LEU A 336 6.44 -11.81 -1.66
C LEU A 336 6.51 -11.43 -0.19
N CYS A 337 6.89 -12.39 0.67
CA CYS A 337 7.36 -12.03 2.00
C CYS A 337 8.75 -11.41 1.88
N SER A 338 9.12 -10.55 2.84
CA SER A 338 10.41 -9.86 2.80
C SER A 338 11.60 -10.81 2.74
N LYS A 339 11.53 -12.03 3.32
CA LYS A 339 12.58 -13.06 3.13
C LYS A 339 12.76 -13.47 1.68
N CYS A 340 11.68 -13.85 1.01
CA CYS A 340 11.75 -14.35 -0.37
C CYS A 340 12.12 -13.23 -1.34
N ASN A 341 11.71 -11.99 -1.06
CA ASN A 341 12.13 -10.83 -1.84
C ASN A 341 13.64 -10.54 -1.65
N ALA A 342 14.13 -10.54 -0.40
CA ALA A 342 15.57 -10.37 -0.15
C ALA A 342 16.40 -11.50 -0.78
N GLU A 343 15.89 -12.73 -0.76
CA GLU A 343 16.50 -13.90 -1.40
C GLU A 343 16.48 -13.79 -2.93
N ARG A 344 15.39 -13.28 -3.51
CA ARG A 344 15.22 -13.06 -4.95
C ARG A 344 16.30 -12.15 -5.50
N ALA A 345 16.57 -11.02 -4.83
CA ALA A 345 17.52 -10.00 -5.26
C ALA A 345 17.44 -9.76 -6.79
N ASN A 346 18.48 -10.11 -7.55
CA ASN A 346 18.51 -10.04 -9.02
C ASN A 346 18.62 -11.41 -9.72
N LEU A 347 18.42 -12.52 -9.00
CA LEU A 347 18.56 -13.89 -9.54
C LEU A 347 17.49 -14.24 -10.58
N PRO A 348 17.83 -14.85 -11.73
CA PRO A 348 16.83 -15.16 -12.75
C PRO A 348 15.84 -16.25 -12.29
N TYR A 349 14.59 -16.21 -12.79
CA TYR A 349 13.54 -17.17 -12.42
C TYR A 349 13.92 -18.65 -12.59
N PRO A 350 14.56 -19.08 -13.71
CA PRO A 350 15.02 -20.46 -13.84
C PRO A 350 15.94 -20.93 -12.71
N PHE A 351 16.78 -20.04 -12.18
CA PHE A 351 17.63 -20.36 -11.03
C PHE A 351 16.80 -20.47 -9.75
N LEU A 352 15.86 -19.54 -9.54
CA LEU A 352 15.00 -19.55 -8.36
C LEU A 352 14.08 -20.75 -8.29
N MET A 353 13.62 -21.26 -9.43
CA MET A 353 12.79 -22.46 -9.48
C MET A 353 13.55 -23.73 -9.04
N ARG A 354 14.89 -23.71 -9.01
CA ARG A 354 15.69 -24.78 -8.37
C ARG A 354 15.63 -24.71 -6.84
N ILE A 355 15.44 -23.52 -6.28
CA ILE A 355 15.38 -23.27 -4.84
C ILE A 355 13.93 -23.38 -4.33
N HIS A 356 12.99 -22.85 -5.11
CA HIS A 356 11.55 -22.83 -4.84
C HIS A 356 10.82 -23.51 -6.01
N PRO A 357 10.78 -24.85 -6.05
CA PRO A 357 10.17 -25.58 -7.17
C PRO A 357 8.68 -25.28 -7.35
N ASN A 358 8.00 -24.86 -6.28
CA ASN A 358 6.55 -24.60 -6.27
C ASN A 358 6.16 -23.16 -6.65
N ILE A 359 7.09 -22.32 -7.14
CA ILE A 359 6.78 -20.92 -7.51
C ILE A 359 5.59 -20.88 -8.49
N LYS A 360 5.55 -21.79 -9.47
CA LYS A 360 4.50 -21.79 -10.49
C LYS A 360 3.11 -21.95 -9.87
N GLU A 361 2.94 -22.93 -9.00
CA GLU A 361 1.70 -23.22 -8.29
C GLU A 361 1.34 -22.08 -7.34
N ASN A 362 2.33 -21.54 -6.63
CA ASN A 362 2.14 -20.48 -5.63
C ASN A 362 1.73 -19.15 -6.26
N VAL A 363 2.37 -18.76 -7.37
CA VAL A 363 1.95 -17.58 -8.16
C VAL A 363 0.52 -17.79 -8.67
N GLN A 364 0.18 -18.96 -9.22
CA GLN A 364 -1.19 -19.21 -9.68
C GLN A 364 -2.23 -19.11 -8.55
N LYS A 365 -1.94 -19.67 -7.36
CA LYS A 365 -2.79 -19.53 -6.17
C LYS A 365 -2.99 -18.06 -5.78
N GLN A 366 -1.91 -17.28 -5.79
CA GLN A 366 -1.95 -15.85 -5.50
C GLN A 366 -2.83 -15.10 -6.51
N ILE A 367 -2.62 -15.32 -7.81
CA ILE A 367 -3.40 -14.70 -8.89
C ILE A 367 -4.88 -15.10 -8.82
N ASN A 368 -5.20 -16.36 -8.56
CA ASN A 368 -6.58 -16.83 -8.39
C ASN A 368 -7.28 -16.09 -7.24
N LYS A 369 -6.57 -15.85 -6.14
CA LYS A 369 -7.11 -15.09 -5.00
C LYS A 369 -7.37 -13.63 -5.38
N ILE A 370 -6.43 -12.99 -6.07
CA ILE A 370 -6.60 -11.61 -6.56
C ILE A 370 -7.78 -11.50 -7.52
N ILE A 371 -7.89 -12.43 -8.48
CA ILE A 371 -9.02 -12.54 -9.41
C ILE A 371 -10.34 -12.66 -8.65
N SER A 372 -10.40 -13.46 -7.59
CA SER A 372 -11.60 -13.58 -6.77
C SER A 372 -11.99 -12.22 -6.15
N TYR A 373 -11.04 -11.45 -5.63
CA TYR A 373 -11.33 -10.12 -5.08
C TYR A 373 -11.81 -9.12 -6.15
N LEU A 374 -11.22 -9.15 -7.35
CA LEU A 374 -11.66 -8.33 -8.49
C LEU A 374 -13.08 -8.69 -8.95
N ILE A 375 -13.38 -9.99 -9.06
CA ILE A 375 -14.72 -10.47 -9.41
C ILE A 375 -15.73 -10.01 -8.35
N HIS A 376 -15.41 -10.00 -7.06
CA HIS A 376 -16.37 -9.55 -6.05
C HIS A 376 -16.37 -8.03 -5.81
N GLY A 377 -15.65 -7.24 -6.62
CA GLY A 377 -15.55 -5.79 -6.45
C GLY A 377 -14.88 -5.37 -5.13
N LYS A 378 -14.10 -6.27 -4.53
CA LYS A 378 -13.37 -6.08 -3.26
C LYS A 378 -11.96 -5.57 -3.47
N LEU A 379 -11.48 -5.50 -4.71
CA LEU A 379 -10.25 -4.83 -5.10
C LEU A 379 -10.58 -3.91 -6.27
N LYS A 380 -10.40 -2.60 -6.11
CA LYS A 380 -10.74 -1.59 -7.14
C LYS A 380 -9.48 -1.01 -7.76
N GLY A 381 -9.52 -0.72 -9.06
CA GLY A 381 -8.41 -0.05 -9.78
C GLY A 381 -7.28 -1.00 -10.20
N HIS A 382 -7.52 -2.31 -10.12
CA HIS A 382 -6.56 -3.37 -10.48
C HIS A 382 -7.15 -4.35 -11.50
N GLU A 383 -8.15 -3.93 -12.27
CA GLU A 383 -8.89 -4.78 -13.20
C GLU A 383 -8.00 -5.29 -14.36
N ASP A 384 -6.97 -4.56 -14.73
CA ASP A 384 -6.02 -4.98 -15.78
C ASP A 384 -4.83 -5.80 -15.23
N TYR A 385 -4.66 -5.86 -13.90
CA TYR A 385 -3.51 -6.53 -13.28
C TYR A 385 -3.34 -7.99 -13.74
N PRO A 386 -4.38 -8.87 -13.73
CA PRO A 386 -4.21 -10.27 -14.11
C PRO A 386 -3.68 -10.45 -15.55
N ILE A 387 -4.05 -9.55 -16.47
CA ILE A 387 -3.62 -9.60 -17.87
C ILE A 387 -2.15 -9.19 -17.97
N GLY A 388 -1.80 -8.07 -17.34
CA GLY A 388 -0.44 -7.54 -17.36
C GLY A 388 0.56 -8.48 -16.70
N ILE A 389 0.28 -8.96 -15.49
CA ILE A 389 1.19 -9.86 -14.77
C ILE A 389 1.37 -11.21 -15.48
N LYS A 390 0.32 -11.73 -16.14
CA LYS A 390 0.44 -12.92 -16.99
C LYS A 390 1.48 -12.73 -18.09
N LYS A 391 1.42 -11.60 -18.81
CA LYS A 391 2.38 -11.28 -19.87
C LYS A 391 3.80 -11.18 -19.32
N THR A 392 3.98 -10.43 -18.24
CA THR A 392 5.29 -10.25 -17.59
C THR A 392 5.89 -11.58 -17.14
N MET A 393 5.12 -12.41 -16.44
CA MET A 393 5.59 -13.71 -15.96
C MET A 393 5.94 -14.66 -17.09
N LEU A 394 5.14 -14.69 -18.16
CA LEU A 394 5.43 -15.53 -19.32
C LEU A 394 6.78 -15.16 -19.96
N THR A 395 7.07 -13.86 -20.10
CA THR A 395 8.34 -13.37 -20.64
C THR A 395 9.51 -13.64 -19.68
N GLU A 396 9.43 -13.20 -18.43
CA GLU A 396 10.56 -13.25 -17.48
C GLU A 396 10.91 -14.66 -17.02
N THR A 397 9.99 -15.62 -17.20
CA THR A 397 10.23 -17.03 -16.86
C THR A 397 10.53 -17.90 -18.08
N ASN A 398 10.77 -17.32 -19.26
CA ASN A 398 10.98 -18.07 -20.51
C ASN A 398 9.87 -19.11 -20.77
N ASN A 399 8.61 -18.69 -20.61
CA ASN A 399 7.39 -19.50 -20.75
C ASN A 399 7.21 -20.62 -19.69
N MET A 400 8.04 -20.70 -18.65
CA MET A 400 7.89 -21.73 -17.60
C MET A 400 6.64 -21.51 -16.74
N ILE A 401 6.26 -20.24 -16.52
CA ILE A 401 5.07 -19.84 -15.77
C ILE A 401 4.09 -19.15 -16.71
N ASN A 402 3.09 -19.92 -17.18
CA ASN A 402 1.95 -19.42 -17.92
C ASN A 402 0.71 -19.40 -17.03
N LEU A 403 0.31 -18.21 -16.58
CA LEU A 403 -0.80 -18.04 -15.66
C LEU A 403 -2.14 -18.27 -16.36
N ASP A 404 -3.02 -19.07 -15.75
CA ASP A 404 -4.40 -19.21 -16.21
C ASP A 404 -5.26 -18.07 -15.64
N ILE A 405 -5.84 -17.28 -16.55
CA ILE A 405 -6.75 -16.18 -16.26
C ILE A 405 -8.04 -16.27 -17.09
N SER A 406 -8.28 -17.41 -17.75
CA SER A 406 -9.39 -17.62 -18.69
C SER A 406 -10.75 -17.30 -18.07
N LYS A 407 -11.00 -17.79 -16.85
CA LYS A 407 -12.20 -17.50 -16.07
C LYS A 407 -12.40 -16.01 -15.82
N TYR A 408 -11.32 -15.26 -15.57
CA TYR A 408 -11.40 -13.83 -15.34
C TYR A 408 -11.79 -13.07 -16.62
N LEU A 409 -11.16 -13.43 -17.75
CA LEU A 409 -11.47 -12.84 -19.06
C LEU A 409 -12.94 -13.03 -19.43
N LYS A 410 -13.47 -14.26 -19.28
CA LYS A 410 -14.88 -14.56 -19.53
C LYS A 410 -15.82 -13.69 -18.69
N ILE A 411 -15.56 -13.55 -17.39
CA ILE A 411 -16.39 -12.71 -16.50
C ILE A 411 -16.29 -11.23 -16.89
N ARG A 412 -15.11 -10.76 -17.32
CA ARG A 412 -14.91 -9.38 -17.77
C ARG A 412 -15.69 -9.10 -19.06
N GLU A 413 -15.67 -10.04 -20.01
CA GLU A 413 -16.46 -9.98 -21.24
C GLU A 413 -17.96 -9.94 -20.93
N GLU A 414 -18.46 -10.83 -20.06
CA GLU A 414 -19.86 -10.85 -19.62
C GLU A 414 -20.28 -9.52 -18.97
N ARG A 415 -19.39 -8.89 -18.19
CA ARG A 415 -19.65 -7.57 -17.59
C ARG A 415 -19.69 -6.45 -18.62
N ALA A 416 -18.74 -6.44 -19.54
CA ALA A 416 -18.70 -5.46 -20.61
C ALA A 416 -19.96 -5.55 -21.48
N ALA A 417 -20.39 -6.78 -21.82
CA ALA A 417 -21.63 -7.02 -22.56
C ALA A 417 -22.86 -6.49 -21.81
N LYS A 418 -23.01 -6.80 -20.50
CA LYS A 418 -24.11 -6.27 -19.68
C LYS A 418 -24.09 -4.75 -19.53
N GLN A 419 -22.90 -4.15 -19.46
CA GLN A 419 -22.78 -2.70 -19.37
C GLN A 419 -23.16 -2.03 -20.68
N LEU A 420 -22.78 -2.62 -21.81
CA LEU A 420 -23.19 -2.17 -23.13
C LEU A 420 -24.71 -2.25 -23.31
N GLU A 421 -25.32 -3.38 -22.92
CA GLU A 421 -26.79 -3.56 -22.96
C GLU A 421 -27.52 -2.49 -22.15
N LYS A 422 -27.04 -2.20 -20.93
CA LYS A 422 -27.61 -1.12 -20.09
C LYS A 422 -27.43 0.26 -20.72
N ALA A 423 -26.29 0.54 -21.32
CA ALA A 423 -26.03 1.82 -21.98
C ALA A 423 -26.93 2.00 -23.21
N GLN A 424 -27.15 0.93 -23.99
CA GLN A 424 -28.06 0.92 -25.13
C GLN A 424 -29.51 1.15 -24.68
N ALA A 425 -29.95 0.49 -23.60
CA ALA A 425 -31.29 0.69 -23.05
C ALA A 425 -31.50 2.12 -22.52
N ALA A 426 -30.48 2.71 -21.88
CA ALA A 426 -30.53 4.09 -21.43
C ALA A 426 -30.61 5.07 -22.61
N LEU A 427 -29.79 4.87 -23.65
CA LEU A 427 -29.80 5.67 -24.87
C LEU A 427 -31.17 5.65 -25.55
N LEU A 428 -31.76 4.45 -25.72
CA LEU A 428 -33.10 4.31 -26.30
C LEU A 428 -34.16 5.05 -25.47
N GLY A 429 -34.07 4.96 -24.14
CA GLY A 429 -34.98 5.67 -23.24
C GLY A 429 -34.85 7.20 -23.37
N ASP A 430 -33.64 7.71 -23.56
CA ASP A 430 -33.41 9.14 -23.74
C ASP A 430 -33.80 9.62 -25.16
N GLU A 431 -33.63 8.81 -26.20
CA GLU A 431 -34.15 9.08 -27.54
C GLU A 431 -35.67 9.24 -27.54
N ILE A 432 -36.39 8.37 -26.84
CA ILE A 432 -37.85 8.48 -26.68
C ILE A 432 -38.24 9.80 -26.00
N LYS A 433 -37.54 10.19 -24.93
CA LYS A 433 -37.80 11.46 -24.24
C LYS A 433 -37.53 12.66 -25.14
N CYS A 434 -36.44 12.66 -25.89
CA CYS A 434 -36.11 13.71 -26.85
C CYS A 434 -37.18 13.84 -27.93
N ASN A 435 -37.68 12.73 -28.48
CA ASN A 435 -38.75 12.74 -29.47
C ASN A 435 -40.06 13.29 -28.90
N ASN A 436 -40.43 12.90 -27.68
CA ASN A 436 -41.61 13.42 -27.00
C ASN A 436 -41.50 14.94 -26.74
N ALA A 437 -40.36 15.39 -26.21
CA ALA A 437 -40.10 16.81 -26.00
C ALA A 437 -40.14 17.60 -27.32
N GLY A 438 -39.60 17.03 -28.41
CA GLY A 438 -39.69 17.62 -29.75
C GLY A 438 -41.14 17.77 -30.23
N ALA A 439 -41.99 16.78 -29.97
CA ALA A 439 -43.42 16.85 -30.30
C ALA A 439 -44.15 17.92 -29.46
N GLU A 440 -43.86 18.02 -28.16
CA GLU A 440 -44.42 19.07 -27.29
C GLU A 440 -44.00 20.48 -27.74
N ILE A 441 -42.73 20.67 -28.12
CA ILE A 441 -42.23 21.95 -28.66
C ILE A 441 -42.99 22.30 -29.94
N ALA A 442 -43.17 21.35 -30.86
CA ALA A 442 -43.91 21.59 -32.09
C ALA A 442 -45.38 21.98 -31.83
N GLU A 443 -46.02 21.40 -30.80
CA GLU A 443 -47.37 21.80 -30.38
C GLU A 443 -47.41 23.23 -29.82
N ILE A 444 -46.41 23.60 -29.00
CA ILE A 444 -46.26 24.95 -28.46
C ILE A 444 -46.07 25.97 -29.59
N ASP A 445 -45.20 25.67 -30.55
CA ASP A 445 -44.95 26.54 -31.71
C ASP A 445 -46.24 26.77 -32.52
N SER A 446 -47.03 25.71 -32.74
CA SER A 446 -48.33 25.82 -33.40
C SER A 446 -49.31 26.73 -32.66
N LYS A 447 -49.38 26.61 -31.32
CA LYS A 447 -50.21 27.50 -30.49
C LYS A 447 -49.71 28.95 -30.51
N LEU A 448 -48.40 29.16 -30.55
CA LEU A 448 -47.79 30.48 -30.61
C LEU A 448 -48.13 31.17 -31.94
N ASP A 449 -48.07 30.44 -33.05
CA ASP A 449 -48.49 30.93 -34.37
C ASP A 449 -49.98 31.33 -34.39
N GLU A 450 -50.84 30.52 -33.76
CA GLU A 450 -52.27 30.86 -33.63
C GLU A 450 -52.47 32.16 -32.83
N LEU A 451 -51.85 32.28 -31.66
CA LEU A 451 -51.90 33.49 -30.83
C LEU A 451 -51.38 34.73 -31.59
N MET A 452 -50.29 34.57 -32.35
CA MET A 452 -49.75 35.65 -33.19
C MET A 452 -50.73 36.07 -34.29
N SER A 453 -51.44 35.13 -34.90
CA SER A 453 -52.51 35.40 -35.87
C SER A 453 -53.67 36.17 -35.24
N GLN A 454 -54.12 35.76 -34.04
CA GLN A 454 -55.16 36.47 -33.28
C GLN A 454 -54.71 37.89 -32.92
N LEU A 455 -53.47 38.07 -32.45
CA LEU A 455 -52.90 39.37 -32.10
C LEU A 455 -52.84 40.31 -33.32
N ARG A 456 -52.52 39.79 -34.51
CA ARG A 456 -52.60 40.58 -35.76
C ARG A 456 -54.02 41.03 -36.07
N LYS A 457 -55.03 40.17 -35.88
CA LYS A 457 -56.45 40.54 -36.05
C LYS A 457 -56.88 41.63 -35.07
N LEU A 458 -56.54 41.47 -33.79
CA LEU A 458 -56.85 42.46 -32.75
C LEU A 458 -56.17 43.81 -33.01
N LYS A 459 -54.91 43.82 -33.46
CA LYS A 459 -54.22 45.06 -33.86
C LYS A 459 -54.94 45.77 -35.01
N LYS A 460 -55.41 45.02 -36.02
CA LYS A 460 -56.21 45.59 -37.12
C LYS A 460 -57.53 46.18 -36.61
N GLN A 461 -58.24 45.47 -35.74
CA GLN A 461 -59.47 45.97 -35.13
C GLN A 461 -59.23 47.23 -34.30
N ARG A 462 -58.18 47.24 -33.48
CA ARG A 462 -57.78 48.41 -32.69
C ARG A 462 -57.55 49.63 -33.59
N HIS A 463 -56.84 49.45 -34.69
CA HIS A 463 -56.58 50.52 -35.65
C HIS A 463 -57.88 51.06 -36.30
N ILE A 464 -58.82 50.17 -36.63
CA ILE A 464 -60.14 50.58 -37.14
C ILE A 464 -60.92 51.38 -36.09
N ILE A 465 -60.91 50.93 -34.82
CA ILE A 465 -61.59 51.62 -33.72
C ILE A 465 -60.92 52.99 -33.44
N GLU A 466 -59.60 53.06 -33.42
CA GLU A 466 -58.84 54.31 -33.29
C GLU A 466 -59.26 55.31 -34.37
N LYS A 467 -59.31 54.87 -35.64
CA LYS A 467 -59.76 55.71 -36.75
C LYS A 467 -61.21 56.20 -36.57
N HIS A 468 -62.13 55.32 -36.21
CA HIS A 468 -63.53 55.72 -35.95
C HIS A 468 -63.66 56.67 -34.77
N PHE A 469 -62.84 56.50 -33.74
CA PHE A 469 -62.78 57.40 -32.59
C PHE A 469 -62.28 58.79 -32.99
N GLU A 470 -61.22 58.87 -33.81
CA GLU A 470 -60.71 60.12 -34.37
C GLU A 470 -61.78 60.82 -35.23
N GLU A 471 -62.45 60.10 -36.14
CA GLU A 471 -63.54 60.61 -36.97
C GLU A 471 -64.71 61.15 -36.11
N SER A 472 -65.09 60.41 -35.07
CA SER A 472 -66.17 60.81 -34.16
C SER A 472 -65.79 62.02 -33.31
N THR A 473 -64.52 62.12 -32.90
CA THR A 473 -64.00 63.26 -32.14
C THR A 473 -63.99 64.52 -33.01
N ALA A 474 -63.51 64.42 -34.25
CA ALA A 474 -63.55 65.51 -35.21
C ALA A 474 -64.99 65.95 -35.53
N SER A 475 -65.91 64.99 -35.70
CA SER A 475 -67.34 65.30 -35.92
C SER A 475 -67.97 66.01 -34.72
N LYS A 476 -67.62 65.61 -33.49
CA LYS A 476 -68.06 66.28 -32.27
C LYS A 476 -67.56 67.72 -32.20
N GLU A 477 -66.28 67.98 -32.49
CA GLU A 477 -65.72 69.34 -32.48
C GLU A 477 -66.40 70.26 -33.51
N VAL A 478 -66.71 69.73 -34.70
CA VAL A 478 -67.48 70.45 -35.73
C VAL A 478 -68.89 70.79 -35.21
N ASN A 479 -69.59 69.80 -34.64
CA ASN A 479 -70.93 70.01 -34.09
C ASN A 479 -70.93 71.02 -32.93
N GLU A 480 -69.95 70.96 -32.02
CA GLU A 480 -69.80 71.94 -30.93
C GLU A 480 -69.55 73.35 -31.47
N THR A 481 -68.77 73.48 -32.54
CA THR A 481 -68.51 74.76 -33.21
C THR A 481 -69.77 75.31 -33.88
N ASP A 482 -70.57 74.47 -34.53
CA ASP A 482 -71.83 74.87 -35.17
C ASP A 482 -72.92 75.23 -34.14
N VAL A 483 -73.00 74.52 -33.03
CA VAL A 483 -73.87 74.87 -31.89
C VAL A 483 -73.48 76.24 -31.33
N LYS A 484 -72.17 76.51 -31.17
CA LYS A 484 -71.68 77.81 -30.71
C LYS A 484 -72.05 78.94 -31.66
N LYS A 485 -71.85 78.77 -32.97
CA LYS A 485 -72.28 79.74 -34.01
C LYS A 485 -73.79 79.95 -34.00
N SER A 486 -74.56 78.89 -33.85
CA SER A 486 -76.02 78.96 -33.81
C SER A 486 -76.51 79.70 -32.56
N SER A 487 -75.86 79.50 -31.42
CA SER A 487 -76.11 80.27 -30.19
C SER A 487 -75.81 81.76 -30.37
N GLU A 488 -74.67 82.10 -30.97
CA GLU A 488 -74.31 83.50 -31.27
C GLU A 488 -75.29 84.16 -32.25
N LEU A 489 -75.78 83.41 -33.25
CA LEU A 489 -76.81 83.86 -34.18
C LEU A 489 -78.14 84.10 -33.47
N LEU A 490 -78.53 83.19 -32.56
CA LEU A 490 -79.75 83.31 -31.77
C LEU A 490 -79.72 84.56 -30.88
N ASP A 491 -78.57 84.86 -30.27
CA ASP A 491 -78.41 86.07 -29.46
C ASP A 491 -78.44 87.36 -30.29
N LYS A 492 -77.90 87.34 -31.52
CA LYS A 492 -78.08 88.44 -32.49
C LYS A 492 -79.54 88.62 -32.89
N ILE A 493 -80.27 87.54 -33.13
CA ILE A 493 -81.71 87.59 -33.44
C ILE A 493 -82.49 88.17 -32.26
N LYS A 494 -82.17 87.76 -31.02
CA LYS A 494 -82.79 88.35 -29.82
C LYS A 494 -82.52 89.85 -29.71
N GLN A 495 -81.29 90.29 -29.97
CA GLN A 495 -80.96 91.73 -30.03
C GLN A 495 -81.73 92.46 -31.13
N LEU A 496 -81.89 91.85 -32.31
CA LEU A 496 -82.70 92.43 -33.38
C LEU A 496 -84.17 92.53 -33.00
N ILE A 497 -84.74 91.51 -32.34
CA ILE A 497 -86.13 91.54 -31.83
C ILE A 497 -86.29 92.62 -30.74
N GLU A 498 -85.31 92.80 -29.85
CA GLU A 498 -85.33 93.90 -28.87
C GLU A 498 -85.24 95.27 -29.54
N ASN A 499 -84.38 95.43 -30.55
CA ASN A 499 -84.27 96.65 -31.34
C ASN A 499 -85.57 96.93 -32.11
N ASP A 500 -86.23 95.90 -32.64
CA ASP A 500 -87.50 96.03 -33.36
C ASP A 500 -88.66 96.37 -32.41
N LYS A 501 -88.64 95.84 -31.18
CA LYS A 501 -89.53 96.28 -30.09
C LYS A 501 -89.27 97.74 -29.68
N PHE A 502 -88.02 98.18 -29.67
CA PHE A 502 -87.64 99.56 -29.40
C PHE A 502 -88.12 100.52 -30.51
N ILE A 503 -87.93 100.15 -31.79
CA ILE A 503 -88.42 100.92 -32.94
C ILE A 503 -89.95 100.98 -32.95
N ASN A 504 -90.65 99.87 -32.71
CA ASN A 504 -92.12 99.87 -32.58
C ASN A 504 -92.64 100.75 -31.43
N LYS A 505 -91.82 101.03 -30.42
CA LYS A 505 -92.13 101.93 -29.31
C LYS A 505 -91.99 103.41 -29.71
N ILE A 506 -91.09 103.73 -30.65
CA ILE A 506 -90.90 105.07 -31.21
C ILE A 506 -92.03 105.44 -32.19
N PHE A 507 -92.54 104.50 -32.97
CA PHE A 507 -93.61 104.76 -33.96
C PHE A 507 -95.04 104.80 -33.37
N LYS A 508 -95.21 104.59 -32.07
CA LYS A 508 -96.50 104.64 -31.36
C LYS A 508 -96.68 105.88 -30.46
N SER A 509 -95.81 106.88 -30.61
CA SER A 509 -95.88 108.22 -29.99
C SER A 509 -95.63 109.26 -31.06
#